data_AF-A0A955KJR3-F1
#
_entry.id   AF-A0A955KJR3-F1
#
_cell.length_a   1.000
_cell.length_b   1.000
_cell.length_c   1.000
_cell.angle_alpha   90.00
_cell.angle_beta   90.00
_cell.angle_gamma   90.00
#
_symmetry.space_group_name_H-M   'P 1'
#
loop_
_entity.id
_entity.type
_entity.pdbx_description
1 polymer ?
#
loop_
_entity_poly.entity_id
_entity_poly.type
_entity_poly.pdbx_seq_one_letter_code
_entity_poly.pdbx_strand_id
1 'polypeptide(L)'
;MRMYLLSLALTCFLVVQPVVVSAKTAPDRSELLAEITRLQALIIELQAIVDAQTLVVEANDHPLLSSNVSSVAEYWVTGEADLAYVTNLAHRAYFSRVFTLFPDAYDLQLARLRVFGDDDSPYDAFVETLPPEYESWVYAVHEDVVGWGSTPASDELIVHELGHIISYEEIVGVPKPAEAHCHAYFDRYGCPLENSFLAQFIQAFWSEQALDRAGEYSERPDGTEAAYTFYDAHSDAFVSEYAAIGPEEDFAESFATFVLGERSGGALAREKVDFFWQYPHLRVVRDEIRQQLE
;
A
#
# COMPACT_ATOMS: atom_id res chain seq x y z
N MET A 1 49.93 47.97 73.38
CA MET A 1 50.47 46.92 74.27
C MET A 1 50.27 45.58 73.58
N ARG A 2 51.38 44.90 73.22
CA ARG A 2 51.57 43.50 72.76
C ARG A 2 50.51 42.81 71.85
N MET A 3 50.91 42.65 70.57
CA MET A 3 50.98 41.41 69.75
C MET A 3 50.19 40.16 70.21
N TYR A 4 49.37 39.58 69.33
CA TYR A 4 49.30 38.13 69.06
C TYR A 4 48.77 37.88 67.63
N LEU A 5 49.56 37.16 66.83
CA LEU A 5 49.17 36.51 65.59
C LEU A 5 48.36 35.25 65.91
N LEU A 6 47.20 35.06 65.29
CA LEU A 6 46.59 33.74 65.12
C LEU A 6 46.27 33.49 63.64
N SER A 7 47.01 32.53 63.08
CA SER A 7 46.73 31.89 61.80
C SER A 7 45.50 30.99 61.97
N LEU A 8 44.46 31.19 61.14
CA LEU A 8 43.35 30.26 61.01
C LEU A 8 43.39 29.65 59.61
N ALA A 9 43.80 28.39 59.54
CA ALA A 9 43.77 27.60 58.31
C ALA A 9 42.31 27.27 57.96
N LEU A 10 41.88 27.66 56.75
CA LEU A 10 40.56 27.39 56.21
C LEU A 10 40.57 26.02 55.51
N THR A 11 40.27 24.95 56.24
CA THR A 11 39.99 23.63 55.64
C THR A 11 38.59 23.62 55.05
N CYS A 12 38.52 23.69 53.72
CA CYS A 12 37.30 23.55 52.94
C CYS A 12 36.92 22.06 52.86
N PHE A 13 35.87 21.64 53.59
CA PHE A 13 35.29 20.30 53.42
C PHE A 13 34.30 20.33 52.26
N LEU A 14 34.72 19.83 51.09
CA LEU A 14 33.82 19.47 50.00
C LEU A 14 33.06 18.20 50.39
N VAL A 15 31.79 18.33 50.78
CA VAL A 15 30.88 17.19 50.94
C VAL A 15 30.42 16.77 49.55
N VAL A 16 31.07 15.75 48.98
CA VAL A 16 30.58 15.09 47.77
C VAL A 16 29.47 14.12 48.20
N GLN A 17 28.21 14.48 47.93
CA GLN A 17 27.09 13.55 48.04
C GLN A 17 27.20 12.53 46.90
N PRO A 18 27.12 11.21 47.15
CA PRO A 18 27.11 10.24 46.06
C PRO A 18 25.80 10.36 45.28
N VAL A 19 25.91 10.65 43.98
CA VAL A 19 24.79 10.51 43.04
C VAL A 19 24.56 9.02 42.82
N VAL A 20 23.49 8.49 43.41
CA VAL A 20 23.02 7.14 43.11
C VAL A 20 22.28 7.21 41.77
N VAL A 21 22.97 6.82 40.70
CA VAL A 21 22.32 6.55 39.41
C VAL A 21 21.61 5.21 39.53
N SER A 22 20.29 5.22 39.65
CA SER A 22 19.47 4.01 39.55
C SER A 22 19.40 3.60 38.08
N ALA A 23 20.20 2.62 37.68
CA ALA A 23 20.02 1.97 36.39
C ALA A 23 18.65 1.28 36.38
N LYS A 24 17.76 1.68 35.47
CA LYS A 24 16.50 0.97 35.22
C LYS A 24 16.87 -0.41 34.68
N THR A 25 16.64 -1.46 35.45
CA THR A 25 16.87 -2.84 35.00
C THR A 25 15.99 -3.11 33.78
N ALA A 26 16.56 -3.75 32.75
CA ALA A 26 15.79 -4.20 31.60
C ALA A 26 14.65 -5.13 32.08
N PRO A 27 13.44 -5.01 31.52
CA PRO A 27 12.31 -5.84 31.93
C PRO A 27 12.63 -7.31 31.71
N ASP A 28 12.28 -8.16 32.68
CA ASP A 28 12.48 -9.61 32.57
C ASP A 28 11.54 -10.17 31.47
N ARG A 29 11.94 -11.28 30.84
CA ARG A 29 11.19 -11.95 29.76
C ARG A 29 9.73 -12.19 30.12
N SER A 30 9.42 -12.49 31.38
CA SER A 30 8.05 -12.66 31.85
C SER A 30 7.23 -11.36 31.84
N GLU A 31 7.86 -10.22 32.12
CA GLU A 31 7.20 -8.91 32.07
C GLU A 31 6.93 -8.49 30.63
N LEU A 32 7.88 -8.75 29.72
CA LEU A 32 7.70 -8.53 28.28
C LEU A 32 6.57 -9.41 27.72
N LEU A 33 6.52 -10.68 28.10
CA LEU A 33 5.44 -11.58 27.68
C LEU A 33 4.07 -11.13 28.21
N ALA A 34 4.01 -10.68 29.47
CA ALA A 34 2.78 -10.17 30.06
C ALA A 34 2.29 -8.90 29.34
N GLU A 35 3.22 -8.00 28.96
CA GLU A 35 2.87 -6.80 28.22
C GLU A 35 2.44 -7.13 26.79
N ILE A 36 3.09 -8.09 26.11
CA ILE A 36 2.65 -8.59 24.80
C ILE A 36 1.22 -9.13 24.88
N THR A 37 0.91 -9.97 25.87
CA THR A 37 -0.45 -10.51 26.04
C THR A 37 -1.48 -9.39 26.30
N ARG A 38 -1.11 -8.37 27.07
CA ARG A 38 -1.98 -7.23 27.34
C ARG A 38 -2.22 -6.40 26.07
N LEU A 39 -1.19 -6.15 25.27
CA LEU A 39 -1.29 -5.44 24.00
C LEU A 39 -2.13 -6.23 22.99
N GLN A 40 -1.98 -7.55 22.93
CA GLN A 40 -2.81 -8.42 22.08
C GLN A 40 -4.29 -8.35 22.48
N ALA A 41 -4.61 -8.36 23.77
CA ALA A 41 -5.99 -8.19 24.23
C ALA A 41 -6.58 -6.82 23.87
N LEU A 42 -5.77 -5.76 23.97
CA LEU A 42 -6.17 -4.41 23.57
C LEU A 42 -6.39 -4.30 22.05
N ILE A 43 -5.56 -4.96 21.25
CA ILE A 43 -5.73 -5.01 19.79
C ILE A 43 -7.07 -5.67 19.44
N ILE A 44 -7.41 -6.79 20.08
CA ILE A 44 -8.71 -7.48 19.86
C ILE A 44 -9.89 -6.58 20.21
N GLU A 45 -9.80 -5.83 21.32
CA GLU A 45 -10.87 -4.92 21.75
C GLU A 45 -11.02 -3.74 20.77
N LEU A 46 -9.90 -3.18 20.29
CA LEU A 46 -9.91 -2.12 19.29
C LEU A 46 -10.44 -2.60 17.94
N GLN A 47 -10.08 -3.81 17.51
CA GLN A 47 -10.62 -4.45 16.31
C GLN A 47 -12.14 -4.58 16.41
N ALA A 48 -12.66 -5.09 17.53
CA ALA A 48 -14.10 -5.20 17.73
C ALA A 48 -14.83 -3.84 17.74
N ILE A 49 -14.16 -2.75 18.15
CA ILE A 49 -14.72 -1.40 18.09
C ILE A 49 -14.73 -0.86 16.65
N VAL A 50 -13.68 -1.13 15.87
CA VAL A 50 -13.60 -0.78 14.45
C VAL A 50 -14.67 -1.54 13.66
N ASP A 51 -14.81 -2.84 13.90
CA ASP A 51 -15.83 -3.69 13.27
C ASP A 51 -17.25 -3.26 13.63
N ALA A 52 -17.45 -2.66 14.80
CA ALA A 52 -18.74 -2.13 15.23
C ALA A 52 -19.03 -0.71 14.69
N GLN A 53 -18.03 -0.05 14.08
CA GLN A 53 -18.10 1.30 13.52
C GLN A 53 -18.20 1.31 12.00
N THR A 54 -18.29 0.16 11.33
CA THR A 54 -18.54 0.09 9.89
C THR A 54 -19.88 0.74 9.56
N LEU A 55 -19.81 1.98 9.07
CA LEU A 55 -20.87 2.59 8.30
C LEU A 55 -21.00 1.78 7.02
N VAL A 56 -22.20 1.26 6.78
CA VAL A 56 -22.61 0.76 5.47
C VAL A 56 -22.51 1.95 4.53
N VAL A 57 -21.41 2.05 3.79
CA VAL A 57 -21.36 2.86 2.57
C VAL A 57 -22.34 2.17 1.64
N GLU A 58 -23.43 2.85 1.27
CA GLU A 58 -24.27 2.35 0.19
C GLU A 58 -23.36 2.20 -1.02
N ALA A 59 -23.09 0.95 -1.40
CA ALA A 59 -22.43 0.61 -2.64
C ALA A 59 -23.24 1.25 -3.76
N ASN A 60 -22.75 2.36 -4.30
CA ASN A 60 -23.24 2.81 -5.59
C ASN A 60 -22.98 1.65 -6.55
N ASP A 61 -24.03 1.22 -7.25
CA ASP A 61 -24.09 0.07 -8.16
C ASP A 61 -23.29 0.40 -9.44
N HIS A 62 -22.01 0.75 -9.28
CA HIS A 62 -21.09 1.01 -10.37
C HIS A 62 -20.72 -0.32 -11.01
N PRO A 63 -20.72 -0.40 -12.35
CA PRO A 63 -20.33 -1.61 -13.04
C PRO A 63 -18.87 -1.94 -12.68
N LEU A 64 -18.67 -3.10 -12.04
CA LEU A 64 -17.36 -3.65 -11.71
C LEU A 64 -16.48 -3.71 -12.97
N LEU A 65 -15.16 -3.57 -12.83
CA LEU A 65 -14.25 -3.76 -13.97
C LEU A 65 -14.50 -5.11 -14.64
N SER A 66 -14.78 -6.14 -13.84
CA SER A 66 -15.19 -7.46 -14.28
C SER A 66 -16.49 -7.58 -15.05
N SER A 67 -17.39 -6.61 -14.94
CA SER A 67 -18.65 -6.64 -15.68
C SER A 67 -18.45 -6.38 -17.19
N ASN A 68 -17.29 -5.84 -17.57
CA ASN A 68 -16.97 -5.45 -18.95
C ASN A 68 -15.96 -6.39 -19.63
N VAL A 69 -15.50 -7.46 -18.97
CA VAL A 69 -14.55 -8.42 -19.55
C VAL A 69 -15.10 -9.84 -19.56
N SER A 70 -14.88 -10.54 -20.67
CA SER A 70 -15.26 -11.94 -20.82
C SER A 70 -14.34 -12.86 -20.01
N SER A 71 -14.89 -13.54 -18.99
CA SER A 71 -14.12 -14.49 -18.17
C SER A 71 -13.86 -15.81 -18.91
N VAL A 72 -12.59 -16.19 -18.99
CA VAL A 72 -12.10 -17.47 -19.53
C VAL A 72 -12.02 -18.53 -18.42
N ALA A 73 -11.56 -18.14 -17.24
CA ALA A 73 -11.52 -19.00 -16.07
C ALA A 73 -11.62 -18.18 -14.77
N GLU A 74 -12.12 -18.81 -13.71
CA GLU A 74 -12.19 -18.23 -12.37
C GLU A 74 -11.89 -19.30 -11.31
N TYR A 75 -11.14 -18.92 -10.30
CA TYR A 75 -10.72 -19.77 -9.18
C TYR A 75 -11.00 -19.07 -7.87
N TRP A 76 -11.67 -19.78 -6.96
CA TRP A 76 -11.84 -19.33 -5.59
C TRP A 76 -10.66 -19.78 -4.76
N VAL A 77 -10.11 -18.87 -3.97
CA VAL A 77 -8.93 -19.12 -3.15
C VAL A 77 -9.10 -18.53 -1.75
N THR A 78 -8.47 -19.17 -0.79
CA THR A 78 -8.30 -18.70 0.59
C THR A 78 -6.83 -18.48 0.94
N GLY A 79 -5.94 -18.67 -0.03
CA GLY A 79 -4.48 -18.53 0.06
C GLY A 79 -3.78 -19.41 -0.98
N GLU A 80 -2.44 -19.39 -0.99
CA GLU A 80 -1.60 -20.09 -1.99
C GLU A 80 -1.90 -21.60 -2.09
N ALA A 81 -2.24 -22.25 -0.97
CA ALA A 81 -2.46 -23.70 -0.92
C ALA A 81 -3.57 -24.18 -1.88
N ASP A 82 -4.55 -23.33 -2.19
CA ASP A 82 -5.65 -23.66 -3.09
C ASP A 82 -5.21 -23.76 -4.57
N LEU A 83 -4.02 -23.25 -4.93
CA LEU A 83 -3.46 -23.40 -6.27
C LEU A 83 -3.23 -24.86 -6.66
N ALA A 84 -3.14 -25.78 -5.68
CA ALA A 84 -3.10 -27.22 -5.94
C ALA A 84 -4.32 -27.72 -6.73
N TYR A 85 -5.47 -27.04 -6.62
CA TYR A 85 -6.72 -27.38 -7.30
C TYR A 85 -6.84 -26.77 -8.71
N VAL A 86 -5.98 -25.81 -9.09
CA VAL A 86 -5.99 -25.18 -10.42
C VAL A 86 -5.42 -26.16 -11.45
N THR A 87 -6.27 -26.81 -12.25
CA THR A 87 -5.85 -27.89 -13.16
C THR A 87 -5.09 -27.41 -14.39
N ASN A 88 -5.33 -26.17 -14.84
CA ASN A 88 -4.57 -25.57 -15.93
C ASN A 88 -3.16 -25.20 -15.43
N LEU A 89 -2.13 -25.83 -15.99
CA LEU A 89 -0.75 -25.67 -15.54
C LEU A 89 -0.19 -24.27 -15.78
N ALA A 90 -0.59 -23.60 -16.86
CA ALA A 90 -0.14 -22.23 -17.16
C ALA A 90 -0.75 -21.24 -16.16
N HIS A 91 -2.06 -21.36 -15.91
CA HIS A 91 -2.76 -20.52 -14.92
C HIS A 91 -2.17 -20.74 -13.53
N ARG A 92 -1.96 -22.01 -13.15
CA ARG A 92 -1.32 -22.36 -11.87
C ARG A 92 0.06 -21.73 -11.76
N ALA A 93 0.90 -21.83 -12.80
CA ALA A 93 2.25 -21.28 -12.77
C ALA A 93 2.25 -19.75 -12.62
N TYR A 94 1.37 -19.06 -13.37
CA TYR A 94 1.24 -17.60 -13.26
C TYR A 94 0.75 -17.18 -11.87
N PHE A 95 -0.33 -17.79 -11.36
CA PHE A 95 -0.83 -17.44 -10.03
C PHE A 95 0.10 -17.86 -8.90
N SER A 96 0.88 -18.94 -9.06
CA SER A 96 1.98 -19.25 -8.14
C SER A 96 3.00 -18.11 -8.11
N ARG A 97 3.29 -17.47 -9.25
CA ARG A 97 4.16 -16.28 -9.29
C ARG A 97 3.51 -15.08 -8.59
N VAL A 98 2.21 -14.87 -8.73
CA VAL A 98 1.46 -13.85 -7.98
C VAL A 98 1.67 -14.03 -6.47
N PHE A 99 1.37 -15.22 -5.92
CA PHE A 99 1.58 -15.51 -4.49
C PHE A 99 3.05 -15.52 -4.08
N THR A 100 3.99 -15.78 -5.00
CA THR A 100 5.42 -15.66 -4.70
C THR A 100 5.84 -14.21 -4.51
N LEU A 101 5.29 -13.29 -5.31
CA LEU A 101 5.64 -11.87 -5.25
C LEU A 101 4.81 -11.12 -4.21
N PHE A 102 3.56 -11.48 -3.99
CA PHE A 102 2.75 -10.90 -2.93
C PHE A 102 3.32 -11.36 -1.58
N PRO A 103 3.65 -10.45 -0.65
CA PRO A 103 4.03 -10.88 0.69
C PRO A 103 2.91 -11.68 1.35
N ASP A 104 3.25 -12.68 2.18
CA ASP A 104 2.28 -13.56 2.87
C ASP A 104 1.16 -12.80 3.61
N ALA A 105 1.42 -11.56 4.04
CA ALA A 105 0.44 -10.68 4.68
C ALA A 105 -0.78 -10.36 3.78
N TYR A 106 -0.65 -10.51 2.46
CA TYR A 106 -1.68 -10.22 1.46
C TYR A 106 -2.39 -11.48 0.94
N ASP A 107 -1.94 -12.68 1.29
CA ASP A 107 -2.51 -13.95 0.81
C ASP A 107 -4.02 -14.07 1.06
N LEU A 108 -4.45 -13.62 2.24
CA LEU A 108 -5.84 -13.69 2.68
C LEU A 108 -6.70 -12.57 2.07
N GLN A 109 -6.09 -11.57 1.42
CA GLN A 109 -6.83 -10.48 0.79
C GLN A 109 -7.41 -10.90 -0.56
N LEU A 110 -6.82 -11.91 -1.23
CA LEU A 110 -7.33 -12.45 -2.48
C LEU A 110 -8.39 -13.52 -2.23
N ALA A 111 -9.63 -13.26 -2.67
CA ALA A 111 -10.71 -14.25 -2.63
C ALA A 111 -10.91 -14.98 -3.96
N ARG A 112 -10.50 -14.35 -5.08
CA ARG A 112 -10.67 -14.91 -6.41
C ARG A 112 -9.49 -14.58 -7.32
N LEU A 113 -9.17 -15.52 -8.20
CA LEU A 113 -8.24 -15.36 -9.30
C LEU A 113 -9.00 -15.55 -10.60
N ARG A 114 -8.82 -14.67 -11.58
CA ARG A 114 -9.55 -14.70 -12.85
C ARG A 114 -8.59 -14.63 -14.03
N VAL A 115 -8.90 -15.39 -15.07
CA VAL A 115 -8.33 -15.22 -16.41
C VAL A 115 -9.44 -14.70 -17.31
N PHE A 116 -9.18 -13.61 -18.03
CA PHE A 116 -10.09 -13.03 -19.02
C PHE A 116 -9.45 -13.04 -20.40
N GLY A 117 -10.26 -12.99 -21.46
CA GLY A 117 -9.81 -13.14 -22.85
C GLY A 117 -10.63 -12.30 -23.80
N ASP A 118 -10.94 -11.07 -23.38
CA ASP A 118 -11.67 -10.12 -24.21
C ASP A 118 -10.65 -9.32 -25.03
N ASP A 119 -10.62 -9.55 -26.35
CA ASP A 119 -9.67 -8.93 -27.29
C ASP A 119 -9.74 -7.38 -27.28
N ASP A 120 -10.83 -6.80 -26.76
CA ASP A 120 -11.04 -5.35 -26.67
C ASP A 120 -10.74 -4.77 -25.26
N SER A 121 -10.28 -5.60 -24.31
CA SER A 121 -9.89 -5.11 -22.97
C SER A 121 -8.60 -4.27 -23.08
N PRO A 122 -8.57 -3.04 -22.53
CA PRO A 122 -7.36 -2.23 -22.49
C PRO A 122 -6.39 -2.66 -21.37
N TYR A 123 -6.74 -3.68 -20.59
CA TYR A 123 -6.00 -4.11 -19.40
C TYR A 123 -5.31 -5.46 -19.62
N ASP A 124 -4.04 -5.54 -19.22
CA ASP A 124 -3.28 -6.79 -19.15
C ASP A 124 -3.55 -7.55 -17.82
N ALA A 125 -3.80 -6.81 -16.75
CA ALA A 125 -4.32 -7.29 -15.47
C ALA A 125 -5.15 -6.19 -14.79
N PHE A 126 -5.89 -6.57 -13.75
CA PHE A 126 -6.51 -5.63 -12.82
C PHE A 126 -6.81 -6.32 -11.49
N VAL A 127 -6.90 -5.53 -10.43
CA VAL A 127 -7.51 -5.92 -9.17
C VAL A 127 -8.80 -5.15 -8.91
N GLU A 128 -9.78 -5.81 -8.30
CA GLU A 128 -11.04 -5.18 -7.91
C GLU A 128 -11.53 -5.72 -6.57
N THR A 129 -12.03 -4.85 -5.70
CA THR A 129 -12.74 -5.26 -4.49
C THR A 129 -14.13 -5.78 -4.84
N LEU A 130 -14.57 -6.84 -4.17
CA LEU A 130 -15.88 -7.45 -4.41
C LEU A 130 -16.97 -6.89 -3.49
N PRO A 131 -18.16 -6.52 -4.02
CA PRO A 131 -19.30 -6.18 -3.20
C PRO A 131 -19.86 -7.43 -2.48
N PRO A 132 -20.69 -7.25 -1.43
CA PRO A 132 -21.08 -5.97 -0.83
C PRO A 132 -20.15 -5.45 0.27
N GLU A 133 -19.28 -6.29 0.85
CA GLU A 133 -18.42 -5.88 1.97
C GLU A 133 -17.11 -5.20 1.55
N TYR A 134 -16.66 -5.40 0.30
CA TYR A 134 -15.39 -4.87 -0.22
C TYR A 134 -14.15 -5.24 0.62
N GLU A 135 -14.24 -6.35 1.37
CA GLU A 135 -13.18 -6.85 2.26
C GLU A 135 -12.17 -7.75 1.54
N SER A 136 -12.44 -8.14 0.29
CA SER A 136 -11.58 -9.04 -0.48
C SER A 136 -11.49 -8.66 -1.94
N TRP A 137 -10.40 -9.08 -2.57
CA TRP A 137 -10.01 -8.72 -3.92
C TRP A 137 -10.13 -9.88 -4.90
N VAL A 138 -10.44 -9.54 -6.15
CA VAL A 138 -10.15 -10.37 -7.31
C VAL A 138 -8.83 -9.91 -7.90
N TYR A 139 -7.93 -10.84 -8.19
CA TYR A 139 -6.82 -10.61 -9.12
C TYR A 139 -7.21 -11.18 -10.48
N ALA A 140 -7.24 -10.36 -11.53
CA ALA A 140 -7.57 -10.78 -12.88
C ALA A 140 -6.40 -10.52 -13.83
N VAL A 141 -6.15 -11.47 -14.75
CA VAL A 141 -5.10 -11.36 -15.78
C VAL A 141 -5.62 -11.77 -17.15
N HIS A 142 -5.14 -11.10 -18.20
CA HIS A 142 -5.48 -11.43 -19.58
C HIS A 142 -4.82 -12.76 -20.00
N GLU A 143 -5.50 -13.58 -20.81
CA GLU A 143 -5.03 -14.92 -21.17
C GLU A 143 -3.69 -14.91 -21.93
N ASP A 144 -3.44 -13.85 -22.72
CA ASP A 144 -2.16 -13.67 -23.44
C ASP A 144 -0.98 -13.41 -22.50
N VAL A 145 -1.24 -12.88 -21.30
CA VAL A 145 -0.23 -12.56 -20.28
C VAL A 145 0.09 -13.78 -19.43
N VAL A 146 -0.86 -14.69 -19.22
CA VAL A 146 -0.65 -15.92 -18.44
C VAL A 146 0.54 -16.73 -18.97
N GLY A 147 0.77 -16.69 -20.28
CA GLY A 147 1.88 -17.36 -20.95
C GLY A 147 3.27 -16.75 -20.67
N TRP A 148 3.34 -15.55 -20.11
CA TRP A 148 4.62 -14.84 -19.87
C TRP A 148 5.42 -15.49 -18.74
N GLY A 149 4.77 -16.20 -17.81
CA GLY A 149 5.46 -16.85 -16.69
C GLY A 149 6.18 -15.83 -15.80
N SER A 150 7.43 -16.12 -15.42
CA SER A 150 8.27 -15.27 -14.57
C SER A 150 9.22 -14.40 -15.39
N THR A 151 8.68 -13.57 -16.28
CA THR A 151 9.45 -12.54 -17.00
C THR A 151 9.46 -11.23 -16.22
N PRO A 152 10.44 -10.33 -16.44
CA PRO A 152 10.44 -9.00 -15.82
C PRO A 152 9.14 -8.21 -16.06
N ALA A 153 8.55 -8.30 -17.25
CA ALA A 153 7.28 -7.63 -17.56
C ALA A 153 6.08 -8.23 -16.78
N SER A 154 6.08 -9.55 -16.58
CA SER A 154 5.07 -10.22 -15.75
C SER A 154 5.23 -9.82 -14.28
N ASP A 155 6.46 -9.78 -13.78
CA ASP A 155 6.75 -9.35 -12.41
C ASP A 155 6.41 -7.87 -12.19
N GLU A 156 6.68 -7.00 -13.17
CA GLU A 156 6.27 -5.59 -13.16
C GLU A 156 4.75 -5.44 -13.04
N LEU A 157 4.00 -6.16 -13.87
CA LEU A 157 2.54 -6.15 -13.83
C LEU A 157 2.01 -6.67 -12.49
N ILE A 158 2.53 -7.78 -11.98
CA ILE A 158 2.10 -8.34 -10.68
C ILE A 158 2.35 -7.33 -9.54
N VAL A 159 3.51 -6.67 -9.54
CA VAL A 159 3.87 -5.68 -8.51
C VAL A 159 3.03 -4.41 -8.65
N HIS A 160 2.70 -4.00 -9.87
CA HIS A 160 1.75 -2.92 -10.14
C HIS A 160 0.39 -3.21 -9.52
N GLU A 161 -0.18 -4.40 -9.78
CA GLU A 161 -1.48 -4.80 -9.23
C GLU A 161 -1.47 -4.90 -7.70
N LEU A 162 -0.34 -5.33 -7.10
CA LEU A 162 -0.15 -5.26 -5.65
C LEU A 162 -0.19 -3.81 -5.14
N GLY A 163 0.33 -2.86 -5.92
CA GLY A 163 0.28 -1.44 -5.62
C GLY A 163 -1.15 -0.93 -5.42
N HIS A 164 -2.09 -1.36 -6.26
CA HIS A 164 -3.52 -1.04 -6.08
C HIS A 164 -4.06 -1.56 -4.75
N ILE A 165 -3.78 -2.82 -4.39
CA ILE A 165 -4.21 -3.41 -3.10
C ILE A 165 -3.61 -2.63 -1.92
N ILE A 166 -2.30 -2.39 -1.94
CA ILE A 166 -1.58 -1.66 -0.89
C ILE A 166 -2.11 -0.24 -0.73
N SER A 167 -2.50 0.40 -1.82
CA SER A 167 -2.93 1.81 -1.80
C SER A 167 -4.11 2.06 -0.84
N TYR A 168 -4.99 1.07 -0.68
CA TYR A 168 -6.16 1.16 0.20
C TYR A 168 -5.88 0.76 1.66
N GLU A 169 -4.67 0.27 1.99
CA GLU A 169 -4.29 -0.02 3.37
C GLU A 169 -4.10 1.23 4.22
N GLU A 170 -4.40 1.11 5.52
CA GLU A 170 -4.24 2.19 6.48
C GLU A 170 -2.78 2.40 6.91
N ILE A 171 -2.43 3.68 7.10
CA ILE A 171 -1.14 4.07 7.68
C ILE A 171 -1.19 3.86 9.19
N VAL A 172 -0.37 2.91 9.64
CA VAL A 172 -0.22 2.55 11.04
C VAL A 172 0.02 3.78 11.92
N GLY A 173 -0.87 3.99 12.91
CA GLY A 173 -0.70 4.99 13.96
C GLY A 173 -1.24 6.39 13.66
N VAL A 174 -1.90 6.59 12.52
CA VAL A 174 -2.58 7.86 12.20
C VAL A 174 -4.10 7.70 12.36
N PRO A 175 -4.73 8.32 13.38
CA PRO A 175 -6.17 8.23 13.61
C PRO A 175 -7.00 8.99 12.55
N LYS A 176 -8.18 8.46 12.21
CA LYS A 176 -9.15 9.01 11.23
C LYS A 176 -10.12 10.04 11.84
N PRO A 177 -10.53 11.07 11.09
CA PRO A 177 -11.89 11.63 11.13
C PRO A 177 -12.89 10.67 10.47
N ALA A 178 -14.07 10.46 11.08
CA ALA A 178 -15.08 9.52 10.60
C ALA A 178 -16.01 10.08 9.50
N GLU A 179 -15.77 11.31 9.06
CA GLU A 179 -16.71 12.10 8.25
C GLU A 179 -15.95 12.82 7.13
N ALA A 180 -15.56 12.06 6.11
CA ALA A 180 -14.85 12.59 4.95
C ALA A 180 -15.75 12.55 3.71
N HIS A 181 -16.02 13.72 3.14
CA HIS A 181 -16.51 13.80 1.76
C HIS A 181 -15.29 13.77 0.83
N CYS A 182 -15.19 12.77 -0.04
CA CYS A 182 -14.10 12.70 -1.02
C CYS A 182 -14.46 13.47 -2.30
N HIS A 183 -13.44 13.74 -3.12
CA HIS A 183 -13.61 14.43 -4.40
C HIS A 183 -14.52 13.64 -5.35
N ALA A 184 -15.32 14.31 -6.19
CA ALA A 184 -16.28 13.68 -7.11
C ALA A 184 -15.66 12.66 -8.09
N TYR A 185 -14.34 12.77 -8.32
CA TYR A 185 -13.54 11.76 -9.03
C TYR A 185 -13.78 10.34 -8.50
N PHE A 186 -13.89 10.20 -7.17
CA PHE A 186 -14.04 8.92 -6.50
C PHE A 186 -15.48 8.44 -6.40
N ASP A 187 -16.46 9.17 -6.94
CA ASP A 187 -17.85 8.73 -6.93
C ASP A 187 -17.99 7.33 -7.58
N ARG A 188 -17.17 7.05 -8.60
CA ARG A 188 -17.11 5.77 -9.34
C ARG A 188 -16.22 4.71 -8.70
N TYR A 189 -15.10 5.12 -8.12
CA TYR A 189 -14.04 4.21 -7.64
C TYR A 189 -14.15 3.87 -6.15
N GLY A 190 -15.01 4.60 -5.43
CA GLY A 190 -15.11 4.54 -3.97
C GLY A 190 -14.09 5.48 -3.32
N CYS A 191 -14.53 6.18 -2.27
CA CYS A 191 -13.65 7.07 -1.52
C CYS A 191 -12.52 6.26 -0.85
N PRO A 192 -11.24 6.62 -1.03
CA PRO A 192 -10.19 6.07 -0.20
C PRO A 192 -10.39 6.50 1.27
N LEU A 193 -10.06 5.62 2.20
CA LEU A 193 -10.03 5.95 3.63
C LEU A 193 -9.01 7.09 3.85
N GLU A 194 -9.34 8.14 4.63
CA GLU A 194 -8.46 9.31 4.79
C GLU A 194 -7.05 8.97 5.31
N ASN A 195 -6.91 7.89 6.07
CA ASN A 195 -5.61 7.44 6.57
C ASN A 195 -4.95 6.38 5.67
N SER A 196 -5.45 6.14 4.46
CA SER A 196 -4.83 5.19 3.54
C SER A 196 -3.59 5.77 2.86
N PHE A 197 -2.75 4.89 2.32
CA PHE A 197 -1.61 5.33 1.52
C PHE A 197 -2.06 6.13 0.29
N LEU A 198 -3.14 5.72 -0.37
CA LEU A 198 -3.73 6.41 -1.52
C LEU A 198 -4.15 7.84 -1.16
N ALA A 199 -4.88 8.01 -0.05
CA ALA A 199 -5.33 9.34 0.39
C ALA A 199 -4.15 10.30 0.64
N GLN A 200 -3.10 9.82 1.31
CA GLN A 200 -1.90 10.63 1.55
C GLN A 200 -1.10 10.91 0.28
N PHE A 201 -1.07 9.98 -0.66
CA PHE A 201 -0.42 10.16 -1.95
C PHE A 201 -1.15 11.22 -2.79
N ILE A 202 -2.48 11.15 -2.85
CA ILE A 202 -3.33 12.15 -3.51
C ILE A 202 -3.10 13.53 -2.86
N GLN A 203 -3.16 13.61 -1.53
CA GLN A 203 -2.94 14.87 -0.81
C GLN A 203 -1.57 15.49 -1.15
N ALA A 204 -0.53 14.66 -1.31
CA ALA A 204 0.81 15.12 -1.60
C ALA A 204 1.01 15.56 -3.07
N PHE A 205 0.38 14.88 -4.03
CA PHE A 205 0.76 14.98 -5.43
C PHE A 205 -0.36 15.35 -6.42
N TRP A 206 -1.62 15.30 -6.00
CA TRP A 206 -2.79 15.53 -6.85
C TRP A 206 -3.63 16.71 -6.35
N SER A 207 -3.76 17.74 -7.18
CA SER A 207 -4.67 18.86 -6.91
C SER A 207 -6.10 18.53 -7.34
N GLU A 208 -7.10 19.27 -6.83
CA GLU A 208 -8.50 19.15 -7.29
C GLU A 208 -8.60 19.25 -8.82
N GLN A 209 -7.88 20.19 -9.44
CA GLN A 209 -7.84 20.33 -10.92
C GLN A 209 -7.23 19.10 -11.61
N ALA A 210 -6.27 18.42 -10.99
CA ALA A 210 -5.70 17.20 -11.54
C ALA A 210 -6.69 16.03 -11.42
N LEU A 211 -7.44 15.96 -10.32
CA LEU A 211 -8.51 14.99 -10.12
C LEU A 211 -9.68 15.21 -11.08
N ASP A 212 -10.10 16.46 -11.29
CA ASP A 212 -11.10 16.82 -12.29
C ASP A 212 -10.68 16.34 -13.70
N ARG A 213 -9.43 16.62 -14.08
CA ARG A 213 -8.86 16.18 -15.37
C ARG A 213 -8.87 14.65 -15.49
N ALA A 214 -8.43 13.92 -14.46
CA ALA A 214 -8.47 12.46 -14.47
C ALA A 214 -9.92 11.94 -14.58
N GLY A 215 -10.88 12.59 -13.92
CA GLY A 215 -12.30 12.26 -14.02
C GLY A 215 -12.82 12.42 -15.45
N GLU A 216 -12.42 13.51 -16.13
CA GLU A 216 -12.77 13.71 -17.55
C GLU A 216 -12.21 12.64 -18.48
N TYR A 217 -11.06 12.02 -18.15
CA TYR A 217 -10.50 10.90 -18.92
C TYR A 217 -11.37 9.66 -18.79
N SER A 218 -11.84 9.34 -17.58
CA SER A 218 -12.67 8.17 -17.31
C SER A 218 -14.06 8.21 -17.97
N GLU A 219 -14.51 9.39 -18.42
CA GLU A 219 -15.80 9.60 -19.08
C GLU A 219 -15.74 9.57 -20.62
N ARG A 220 -14.55 9.66 -21.21
CA ARG A 220 -14.39 9.79 -22.67
C ARG A 220 -13.82 8.52 -23.31
N PRO A 221 -14.24 8.17 -24.55
CA PRO A 221 -13.73 6.97 -25.24
C PRO A 221 -12.22 6.98 -25.51
N ASP A 222 -11.61 8.16 -25.62
CA ASP A 222 -10.19 8.40 -25.86
C ASP A 222 -9.43 8.80 -24.58
N GLY A 223 -9.93 8.40 -23.41
CA GLY A 223 -9.39 8.82 -22.10
C GLY A 223 -7.92 8.49 -21.92
N THR A 224 -7.53 7.26 -22.24
CA THR A 224 -6.13 6.80 -22.18
C THR A 224 -5.23 7.62 -23.10
N GLU A 225 -5.64 7.85 -24.35
CA GLU A 225 -4.87 8.66 -25.30
C GLU A 225 -4.74 10.13 -24.83
N ALA A 226 -5.80 10.67 -24.21
CA ALA A 226 -5.78 12.01 -23.63
C ALA A 226 -4.81 12.11 -22.43
N ALA A 227 -4.73 11.05 -21.60
CA ALA A 227 -3.76 10.96 -20.52
C ALA A 227 -2.32 10.89 -21.05
N TYR A 228 -2.07 10.11 -22.10
CA TYR A 228 -0.75 9.99 -22.71
C TYR A 228 -0.31 11.31 -23.38
N THR A 229 -1.23 11.98 -24.06
CA THR A 229 -0.99 13.32 -24.60
C THR A 229 -0.66 14.33 -23.50
N PHE A 230 -1.30 14.23 -22.32
CA PHE A 230 -0.97 15.06 -21.18
C PHE A 230 0.42 14.74 -20.62
N TYR A 231 0.78 13.45 -20.56
CA TYR A 231 2.10 12.98 -20.16
C TYR A 231 3.20 13.54 -21.06
N ASP A 232 3.03 13.60 -22.38
CA ASP A 232 4.04 14.15 -23.30
C ASP A 232 4.51 15.57 -22.91
N ALA A 233 3.59 16.40 -22.40
CA ALA A 233 3.88 17.75 -21.93
C ALA A 233 4.33 17.82 -20.45
N HIS A 234 4.14 16.76 -19.67
CA HIS A 234 4.35 16.71 -18.22
C HIS A 234 5.12 15.46 -17.75
N SER A 235 5.97 14.89 -18.61
CA SER A 235 6.69 13.63 -18.34
C SER A 235 7.61 13.70 -17.11
N ASP A 236 8.00 14.90 -16.68
CA ASP A 236 8.73 15.09 -15.43
C ASP A 236 7.92 14.76 -14.15
N ALA A 237 6.59 14.71 -14.27
CA ALA A 237 5.66 14.50 -13.15
C ALA A 237 5.26 13.04 -12.91
N PHE A 238 5.51 12.13 -13.85
CA PHE A 238 5.04 10.75 -13.77
C PHE A 238 6.17 9.77 -14.09
N VAL A 239 6.10 8.58 -13.51
CA VAL A 239 7.09 7.51 -13.75
C VAL A 239 6.88 6.82 -15.10
N SER A 240 5.67 6.91 -15.65
CA SER A 240 5.25 6.39 -16.95
C SER A 240 4.09 7.24 -17.52
N GLU A 241 3.71 6.98 -18.77
CA GLU A 241 2.49 7.56 -19.37
C GLU A 241 1.21 6.98 -18.75
N TYR A 242 1.24 5.72 -18.30
CA TYR A 242 0.12 5.05 -17.65
C TYR A 242 -0.24 5.70 -16.31
N ALA A 243 0.78 6.11 -15.55
CA ALA A 243 0.62 6.90 -14.33
C ALA A 243 -0.11 8.24 -14.53
N ALA A 244 -0.23 8.76 -15.77
CA ALA A 244 -0.96 10.00 -16.02
C ALA A 244 -2.49 9.81 -16.10
N ILE A 245 -2.99 8.57 -16.11
CA ILE A 245 -4.43 8.24 -16.22
C ILE A 245 -5.20 8.72 -14.99
N GLY A 246 -4.68 8.46 -13.79
CA GLY A 246 -5.35 8.77 -12.53
C GLY A 246 -4.46 8.54 -11.32
N PRO A 247 -4.87 9.00 -10.12
CA PRO A 247 -4.08 8.86 -8.90
C PRO A 247 -3.85 7.40 -8.48
N GLU A 248 -4.78 6.48 -8.77
CA GLU A 248 -4.64 5.05 -8.50
C GLU A 248 -3.52 4.45 -9.35
N GLU A 249 -3.53 4.71 -10.66
CA GLU A 249 -2.47 4.24 -11.57
C GLU A 249 -1.12 4.89 -11.27
N ASP A 250 -1.11 6.18 -10.92
CA ASP A 250 0.10 6.88 -10.51
C ASP A 250 0.71 6.30 -9.23
N PHE A 251 -0.14 5.90 -8.28
CA PHE A 251 0.29 5.21 -7.07
C PHE A 251 0.89 3.84 -7.42
N ALA A 252 0.16 3.01 -8.18
CA ALA A 252 0.57 1.65 -8.54
C ALA A 252 1.89 1.64 -9.33
N GLU A 253 2.00 2.49 -10.36
CA GLU A 253 3.22 2.64 -11.16
C GLU A 253 4.40 3.17 -10.33
N SER A 254 4.15 4.15 -9.45
CA SER A 254 5.20 4.68 -8.58
C SER A 254 5.65 3.65 -7.54
N PHE A 255 4.72 2.82 -7.04
CA PHE A 255 5.02 1.71 -6.14
C PHE A 255 5.86 0.63 -6.84
N ALA A 256 5.47 0.21 -8.04
CA ALA A 256 6.23 -0.73 -8.85
C ALA A 256 7.65 -0.19 -9.13
N THR A 257 7.77 1.09 -9.47
CA THR A 257 9.06 1.79 -9.62
C THR A 257 9.89 1.75 -8.34
N PHE A 258 9.29 1.99 -7.17
CA PHE A 258 9.94 1.91 -5.86
C PHE A 258 10.47 0.51 -5.55
N VAL A 259 9.68 -0.53 -5.85
CA VAL A 259 10.04 -1.92 -5.59
C VAL A 259 11.12 -2.41 -6.54
N LEU A 260 10.93 -2.22 -7.85
CA LEU A 260 11.77 -2.82 -8.89
C LEU A 260 13.02 -1.98 -9.17
N GLY A 261 12.95 -0.67 -8.98
CA GLY A 261 14.06 0.26 -9.25
C GLY A 261 14.25 0.54 -10.74
N GLU A 262 13.24 0.28 -11.56
CA GLU A 262 13.25 0.55 -12.99
C GLU A 262 12.50 1.84 -13.30
N ARG A 263 13.06 2.65 -14.21
CA ARG A 263 12.61 4.00 -14.64
C ARG A 263 12.74 5.09 -13.56
N SER A 264 13.21 6.26 -14.01
CA SER A 264 13.12 7.49 -13.22
C SER A 264 12.65 8.61 -14.13
N GLY A 265 11.47 9.15 -13.86
CA GLY A 265 11.00 10.38 -14.48
C GLY A 265 11.76 11.61 -13.95
N GLY A 266 11.12 12.78 -14.09
CA GLY A 266 11.63 14.06 -13.59
C GLY A 266 11.67 14.16 -12.07
N ALA A 267 11.84 15.38 -11.56
CA ALA A 267 11.96 15.62 -10.12
C ALA A 267 10.71 15.18 -9.35
N LEU A 268 9.51 15.52 -9.86
CA LEU A 268 8.26 15.19 -9.19
C LEU A 268 7.94 13.69 -9.26
N ALA A 269 8.24 13.01 -10.38
CA ALA A 269 8.16 11.55 -10.44
C ALA A 269 9.05 10.86 -9.39
N ARG A 270 10.25 11.39 -9.14
CA ARG A 270 11.13 10.86 -8.08
C ARG A 270 10.58 11.14 -6.68
N GLU A 271 9.97 12.30 -6.44
CA GLU A 271 9.33 12.59 -5.15
C GLU A 271 8.18 11.62 -4.85
N LYS A 272 7.42 11.21 -5.87
CA LYS A 272 6.38 10.16 -5.74
C LYS A 272 6.97 8.79 -5.40
N VAL A 273 8.11 8.43 -5.95
CA VAL A 273 8.84 7.20 -5.56
C VAL A 273 9.42 7.34 -4.13
N ASP A 274 9.89 8.53 -3.77
CA ASP A 274 10.44 8.83 -2.44
C ASP A 274 9.38 8.77 -1.32
N PHE A 275 8.10 8.98 -1.65
CA PHE A 275 6.97 8.81 -0.73
C PHE A 275 7.01 7.47 0.00
N PHE A 276 7.23 6.36 -0.71
CA PHE A 276 7.19 5.02 -0.13
C PHE A 276 8.30 4.77 0.90
N TRP A 277 9.46 5.43 0.76
CA TRP A 277 10.57 5.31 1.71
C TRP A 277 10.24 5.84 3.10
N GLN A 278 9.21 6.67 3.23
CA GLN A 278 8.76 7.24 4.50
C GLN A 278 8.11 6.19 5.41
N TYR A 279 7.63 5.08 4.83
CA TYR A 279 6.85 4.06 5.54
C TYR A 279 7.69 2.80 5.78
N PRO A 280 8.07 2.49 7.04
CA PRO A 280 8.87 1.30 7.34
C PRO A 280 8.28 -0.01 6.85
N HIS A 281 6.94 -0.14 6.90
CA HIS A 281 6.22 -1.32 6.41
C HIS A 281 6.45 -1.56 4.91
N LEU A 282 6.31 -0.52 4.09
CA LEU A 282 6.48 -0.65 2.63
C LEU A 282 7.92 -0.95 2.21
N ARG A 283 8.92 -0.55 3.04
CA ARG A 283 10.31 -0.96 2.82
C ARG A 283 10.51 -2.46 3.05
N VAL A 284 9.84 -3.04 4.05
CA VAL A 284 9.88 -4.50 4.29
C VAL A 284 9.23 -5.23 3.12
N VAL A 285 8.03 -4.81 2.72
CA VAL A 285 7.32 -5.35 1.54
C VAL A 285 8.22 -5.34 0.31
N ARG A 286 8.86 -4.20 0.01
CA ARG A 286 9.82 -4.08 -1.09
C ARG A 286 10.94 -5.11 -0.98
N ASP A 287 11.58 -5.21 0.18
CA ASP A 287 12.74 -6.08 0.36
C ASP A 287 12.35 -7.57 0.28
N GLU A 288 11.13 -7.93 0.71
CA GLU A 288 10.55 -9.26 0.55
C GLU A 288 10.31 -9.59 -0.92
N ILE A 289 9.63 -8.70 -1.67
CA ILE A 289 9.40 -8.88 -3.11
C ILE A 289 10.73 -9.07 -3.85
N ARG A 290 11.71 -8.19 -3.58
CA ARG A 290 13.00 -8.21 -4.28
C ARG A 290 13.83 -9.47 -4.02
N GLN A 291 13.62 -10.16 -2.91
CA GLN A 291 14.25 -11.46 -2.65
C GLN A 291 13.73 -12.56 -3.58
N GLN A 292 12.58 -12.35 -4.22
CA GLN A 292 11.92 -13.30 -5.11
C GLN A 292 12.19 -13.02 -6.60
N LEU A 293 12.92 -11.94 -6.91
CA LEU A 293 13.26 -11.50 -8.27
C LEU A 293 14.61 -12.07 -8.76
N GLU A 294 15.16 -13.09 -8.08
CA GLU A 294 16.44 -13.74 -8.41
C GLU A 294 16.31 -14.88 -9.43
#